data_AF-A0A7W0JXY4-F1
#
_entry.id   AF-A0A7W0JXY4-F1
#
_cell.length_a   1.000
_cell.length_b   1.000
_cell.length_c   1.000
_cell.angle_alpha   90.00
_cell.angle_beta   90.00
_cell.angle_gamma   90.00
#
_symmetry.space_group_name_H-M   'P 1'
#
loop_
_entity.id
_entity.type
_entity.pdbx_description
1 polymer ?
#
loop_
_entity_poly.entity_id
_entity_poly.type
_entity_poly.pdbx_seq_one_letter_code
_entity_poly.pdbx_strand_id
1 'polypeptide(L)' 'CTGESYKNVVKLTFAKGASLKDPARLFNSSLDGNARRAIDIHAGEEVDESAFKALVRQAVALNSSGKSKPSKTAKA' A
#
# COMPACT_ATOMS: atom_id res chain seq x y z
N CYS A 1 -0.28 2.75 5.21
CA CYS A 1 -0.88 1.40 5.29
C CYS A 1 -1.19 1.11 6.75
N THR A 2 -2.01 0.11 7.04
CA THR A 2 -2.16 -0.47 8.38
C THR A 2 -1.45 -1.82 8.41
N GLY A 3 -0.97 -2.21 9.59
CA GLY A 3 -0.39 -3.53 9.84
C GLY A 3 -1.10 -4.17 11.02
N GLU A 4 -1.71 -5.32 10.78
CA GLU A 4 -2.51 -6.07 11.75
C GLU A 4 -1.90 -7.45 11.92
N SER A 5 -1.66 -7.89 13.15
CA SER A 5 -1.16 -9.23 13.42
C SER A 5 -2.33 -10.15 13.77
N TYR A 6 -2.46 -11.25 13.04
CA TYR A 6 -3.39 -12.34 13.32
C TYR A 6 -2.62 -13.57 13.76
N LYS A 7 -3.35 -14.61 14.22
CA LYS A 7 -2.76 -15.84 14.73
C LYS A 7 -1.75 -16.50 13.76
N ASN A 8 -2.01 -16.44 12.46
CA ASN A 8 -1.23 -17.15 11.44
C ASN A 8 -0.57 -16.22 10.40
N VAL A 9 -0.97 -14.95 10.35
CA VAL A 9 -0.54 -14.01 9.29
C VAL A 9 -0.34 -12.62 9.85
N VAL A 10 0.59 -11.88 9.26
CA VAL A 10 0.66 -10.43 9.38
C VAL A 10 -0.01 -9.83 8.15
N LYS A 11 -1.09 -9.08 8.37
CA LYS A 11 -1.86 -8.45 7.32
C LYS A 11 -1.46 -6.99 7.15
N LEU A 12 -1.09 -6.62 5.93
CA LEU A 12 -0.79 -5.26 5.55
C LEU A 12 -1.86 -4.74 4.59
N THR A 13 -2.66 -3.77 5.05
CA THR A 13 -3.74 -3.20 4.23
C THR A 13 -3.36 -1.83 3.69
N PHE A 14 -3.57 -1.64 2.38
CA PHE A 14 -3.34 -0.39 1.67
C PHE A 14 -4.67 0.20 1.25
N ALA A 15 -5.05 1.34 1.84
CA ALA A 15 -6.35 1.98 1.62
C ALA A 15 -6.63 2.37 0.15
N LYS A 16 -5.57 2.69 -0.61
CA LYS A 16 -5.61 2.95 -2.06
C LYS A 16 -4.92 1.83 -2.86
N GLY A 17 -4.91 0.61 -2.33
CA GLY A 17 -4.20 -0.52 -2.91
C GLY A 17 -4.63 -0.88 -4.33
N ALA A 18 -5.91 -0.64 -4.68
CA ALA A 18 -6.42 -0.89 -6.04
C ALA A 18 -5.77 0.02 -7.10
N SER A 19 -5.25 1.18 -6.70
CA SER A 19 -4.58 2.13 -7.59
C SER A 19 -3.06 1.92 -7.69
N LEU A 20 -2.50 0.95 -6.94
CA LEU A 20 -1.08 0.65 -6.97
C LEU A 20 -0.77 -0.43 -7.99
N LYS A 21 0.28 -0.20 -8.78
CA LYS A 21 0.80 -1.23 -9.68
C LYS A 21 1.50 -2.30 -8.84
N ASP A 22 1.16 -3.54 -9.12
CA ASP A 22 1.66 -4.71 -8.40
C ASP A 22 2.23 -5.76 -9.38
N PRO A 23 3.38 -5.47 -10.02
CA PRO A 23 3.98 -6.35 -11.02
C PRO A 23 4.47 -7.66 -10.39
N ALA A 24 4.91 -7.62 -9.13
CA ALA A 24 5.35 -8.77 -8.36
C ALA A 24 4.19 -9.56 -7.74
N ARG A 25 2.94 -9.12 -7.93
CA ARG A 25 1.72 -9.77 -7.41
C ARG A 25 1.77 -10.03 -5.91
N LEU A 26 2.28 -9.06 -5.14
CA LEU A 26 2.39 -9.14 -3.68
C LEU A 26 1.04 -9.13 -2.98
N PHE A 27 0.05 -8.45 -3.55
CA PHE A 27 -1.30 -8.45 -2.97
C PHE A 27 -1.99 -9.79 -3.24
N ASN A 28 -2.30 -10.50 -2.16
CA ASN A 28 -2.95 -11.81 -2.17
C ASN A 28 -4.33 -11.79 -1.45
N SER A 29 -4.72 -10.67 -0.85
CA SER A 29 -5.91 -10.56 0.00
C SER A 29 -6.71 -9.29 -0.31
N SER A 30 -8.03 -9.35 -0.07
CA SER A 30 -8.99 -8.27 -0.42
C SER A 30 -8.89 -7.83 -1.90
N LEU A 31 -8.83 -8.78 -2.83
CA LEU A 31 -8.62 -8.53 -4.27
C LEU A 31 -9.87 -7.97 -4.97
N ASP A 32 -11.07 -8.31 -4.51
CA ASP A 32 -12.34 -7.77 -5.02
C ASP A 32 -12.64 -6.34 -4.56
N GLY A 33 -11.74 -5.72 -3.77
CA GLY A 33 -11.93 -4.37 -3.27
C GLY A 33 -11.58 -3.30 -4.30
N ASN A 34 -12.55 -2.46 -4.68
CA ASN A 34 -12.34 -1.32 -5.61
C ASN A 34 -11.41 -0.22 -5.08
N ALA A 35 -11.13 -0.18 -3.77
CA ALA A 35 -10.30 0.85 -3.16
C ALA A 35 -9.05 0.28 -2.47
N ARG A 36 -9.25 -0.72 -1.60
CA ARG A 36 -8.19 -1.29 -0.76
C ARG A 36 -7.76 -2.67 -1.24
N ARG A 37 -6.46 -2.96 -1.11
CA ARG A 37 -5.89 -4.31 -1.27
C ARG A 37 -5.02 -4.63 -0.05
N ALA A 38 -4.83 -5.91 0.22
CA ALA A 38 -4.06 -6.38 1.36
C ALA A 38 -3.04 -7.46 0.97
N ILE A 39 -1.99 -7.54 1.79
CA ILE A 39 -0.96 -8.58 1.74
C ILE A 39 -1.07 -9.32 3.08
N ASP A 40 -1.42 -10.60 3.02
CA ASP A 40 -1.38 -11.49 4.17
C ASP A 40 -0.04 -12.24 4.09
N ILE A 41 0.89 -11.93 4.99
CA ILE A 41 2.22 -12.55 5.06
C ILE A 41 2.16 -13.69 6.07
N HIS A 42 2.45 -14.92 5.63
CA HIS A 42 2.45 -16.08 6.51
C HIS A 42 3.77 -16.21 7.28
N ALA A 43 3.73 -16.88 8.43
CA ALA A 43 4.93 -17.21 9.18
C ALA A 43 5.86 -18.11 8.33
N GLY A 44 7.12 -17.69 8.18
CA GLY A 44 8.11 -18.41 7.35
C GLY A 44 8.04 -18.10 5.85
N GLU A 45 7.14 -17.21 5.43
CA GLU A 45 7.08 -16.73 4.05
C GLU A 45 8.22 -15.73 3.77
N GLU A 46 8.94 -15.94 2.68
CA GLU A 46 9.91 -14.96 2.19
C GLU A 46 9.20 -13.91 1.32
N VAL A 47 9.29 -12.66 1.75
CA VAL A 47 8.77 -11.52 0.99
C VAL A 47 9.90 -10.94 0.15
N ASP A 48 9.65 -10.71 -1.14
CA ASP A 48 10.58 -9.97 -1.99
C ASP A 48 10.73 -8.54 -1.45
N GLU A 49 11.86 -8.29 -0.79
CA GLU A 49 12.16 -7.01 -0.16
C GLU A 49 12.17 -5.84 -1.13
N SER A 50 12.66 -6.06 -2.36
CA SER A 50 12.79 -5.01 -3.37
C SER A 50 11.42 -4.61 -3.88
N ALA A 51 10.60 -5.61 -4.23
CA ALA A 51 9.23 -5.40 -4.66
C ALA A 51 8.39 -4.76 -3.54
N PHE A 52 8.55 -5.22 -2.31
CA PHE A 52 7.82 -4.68 -1.16
C PHE A 52 8.18 -3.22 -0.88
N LYS A 53 9.49 -2.88 -0.86
CA LYS A 53 9.95 -1.50 -0.71
C LYS A 53 9.43 -0.62 -1.86
N ALA A 54 9.44 -1.11 -3.10
CA ALA A 54 8.91 -0.40 -4.26
C ALA A 54 7.40 -0.14 -4.14
N LEU A 55 6.63 -1.13 -3.68
CA LEU A 55 5.19 -1.00 -3.44
C LEU A 55 4.90 0.07 -2.37
N VAL A 56 5.62 0.05 -1.25
CA VAL A 56 5.47 1.05 -0.18
C VAL A 56 5.79 2.45 -0.69
N ARG A 57 6.87 2.62 -1.48
CA ARG A 57 7.23 3.92 -2.08
C ARG A 57 6.14 4.42 -3.03
N GLN A 58 5.59 3.55 -3.88
CA GLN A 58 4.46 3.91 -4.75
C GLN A 58 3.23 4.33 -3.94
N ALA A 59 2.92 3.60 -2.86
CA ALA A 59 1.83 3.95 -1.95
C ALA A 59 2.02 5.34 -1.31
N VAL A 60 3.24 5.65 -0.88
CA VAL A 60 3.58 6.97 -0.32
C VAL A 60 3.40 8.07 -1.37
N ALA A 61 3.89 7.87 -2.60
CA ALA A 61 3.75 8.83 -3.68
C ALA A 61 2.28 9.10 -4.02
N LEU A 62 1.46 8.04 -4.15
CA LEU A 62 0.03 8.14 -4.42
C LEU A 62 -0.75 8.82 -3.29
N ASN A 63 -0.36 8.58 -2.03
CA ASN A 63 -1.00 9.24 -0.90
C ASN A 63 -0.60 10.72 -0.81
N SER A 64 0.62 11.05 -1.22
CA SER A 64 1.14 12.42 -1.20
C SER A 64 0.59 13.28 -2.33
N SER A 65 0.29 12.70 -3.50
CA SER A 65 -0.29 13.43 -4.64
C SER A 65 -1.73 13.89 -4.40
N GLY A 66 -2.45 13.26 -3.48
CA GLY A 66 -3.79 13.66 -3.06
C GLY A 66 -3.83 14.83 -2.08
N LYS A 67 -2.68 15.23 -1.50
CA LYS A 67 -2.58 16.49 -0.77
C LYS A 67 -2.24 17.57 -1.79
N SER A 68 -3.26 18.31 -2.23
CA SER A 68 -3.03 19.60 -2.89
C SER A 68 -2.01 20.38 -2.04
N LYS A 69 -0.88 20.78 -2.63
CA LYS A 69 -0.05 21.84 -2.05
C LYS A 69 -1.02 22.98 -1.71
N PRO A 70 -1.06 23.52 -0.48
CA PRO A 70 -1.78 24.77 -0.27
C PRO A 70 -1.22 25.74 -1.32
N SER A 71 -2.07 26.23 -2.22
CA SER A 71 -1.64 27.24 -3.17
C SER A 71 -1.08 28.36 -2.34
N LYS A 72 0.20 28.70 -2.53
CA LYS A 72 0.73 29.96 -2.02
C LYS A 72 -0.04 31.06 -2.76
N THR A 73 -1.18 31.45 -2.22
CA THR A 73 -1.83 32.70 -2.59
C THR A 73 -0.89 33.78 -2.09
N ALA A 74 -0.07 34.29 -2.99
CA ALA A 74 0.72 35.48 -2.75
C ALA A 74 -0.26 36.60 -2.40
N LYS A 75 -0.16 37.09 -1.17
CA LYS A 75 -0.91 38.25 -0.70
C LYS A 75 -0.22 39.48 -1.29
N ALA A 76 -0.90 40.16 -2.20
CA ALA A 76 -0.55 41.51 -2.66
C ALA A 76 -0.89 42.54 -1.57
#